data_AF-A0A7K1NSN0-F1
#
_entry.id   AF-A0A7K1NSN0-F1
#
_cell.length_a   1.000
_cell.length_b   1.000
_cell.length_c   1.000
_cell.angle_alpha   90.00
_cell.angle_beta   90.00
_cell.angle_gamma   90.00
#
_symmetry.space_group_name_H-M   'P 1'
#
loop_
_entity.id
_entity.type
_entity.pdbx_description
1 polymer ?
#
loop_
_entity_poly.entity_id
_entity_poly.type
_entity_poly.pdbx_seq_one_letter_code
_entity_poly.pdbx_strand_id
1 'polypeptide(L)'
;MTHVRDAARSFDQALAEDLGIEIDVGLVELKLGFALDHQRIKRGEQHLMGYVLLDREHHTNAAIVFATPEEARRSLDGHPLIENLREEDCIDARVPDQLTLSDLASREVILP
;
A
#
# COMPACT_ATOMS: atom_id res chain seq x y z
N MET A 1 32.64 -6.57 -12.12
CA MET A 1 32.92 -6.87 -10.69
C MET A 1 31.60 -6.78 -9.94
N THR A 2 30.83 -7.86 -10.01
CA THR A 2 29.37 -7.85 -9.81
C THR A 2 28.95 -9.07 -8.98
N HIS A 3 29.56 -9.28 -7.82
CA HIS A 3 29.32 -10.50 -7.01
C HIS A 3 29.14 -10.27 -5.51
N VAL A 4 29.11 -9.01 -5.03
CA VAL A 4 29.02 -8.75 -3.58
C VAL A 4 27.56 -8.62 -3.09
N ARG A 5 26.62 -8.27 -3.96
CA ARG A 5 25.21 -8.03 -3.57
C ARG A 5 24.36 -9.31 -3.48
N ASP A 6 24.65 -10.32 -4.29
CA ASP A 6 23.90 -11.58 -4.26
C ASP A 6 24.26 -12.46 -3.04
N ALA A 7 25.51 -12.40 -2.58
CA ALA A 7 25.95 -13.15 -1.41
C ALA A 7 25.37 -12.59 -0.09
N ALA A 8 25.27 -11.25 0.03
CA ALA A 8 24.72 -10.60 1.22
C ALA A 8 23.24 -10.94 1.43
N ARG A 9 22.43 -10.94 0.36
CA ARG A 9 21.02 -11.39 0.40
C ARG A 9 20.88 -12.82 0.90
N SER A 10 21.79 -13.72 0.51
CA SER A 10 21.75 -15.12 0.96
C SER A 10 22.08 -15.30 2.43
N PHE A 11 22.94 -14.45 2.99
CA PHE A 11 23.34 -14.54 4.40
C PHE A 11 22.26 -13.99 5.33
N ASP A 12 21.70 -12.83 4.99
CA ASP A 12 20.64 -12.21 5.80
C ASP A 12 19.37 -13.08 5.84
N GLN A 13 19.07 -13.75 4.72
CA GLN A 13 17.96 -14.70 4.62
C GLN A 13 18.22 -15.99 5.41
N ALA A 14 19.42 -16.57 5.29
CA ALA A 14 19.80 -17.76 6.04
C ALA A 14 19.84 -17.50 7.57
N LEU A 15 20.29 -16.31 7.98
CA LEU A 15 20.32 -15.91 9.39
C LEU A 15 18.90 -15.64 9.94
N ALA A 16 17.99 -15.09 9.15
CA ALA A 16 16.59 -14.91 9.52
C ALA A 16 15.88 -16.26 9.73
N GLU A 17 16.12 -17.22 8.84
CA GLU A 17 15.62 -18.60 8.95
C GLU A 17 16.18 -19.32 10.19
N ASP A 18 17.49 -19.21 10.47
CA ASP A 18 18.13 -19.81 11.65
C ASP A 18 17.64 -19.21 12.98
N LEU A 19 17.24 -17.94 12.98
CA LEU A 19 16.70 -17.25 14.15
C LEU A 19 15.18 -17.43 14.32
N GLY A 20 14.50 -18.14 13.41
CA GLY A 20 13.04 -18.33 13.42
C GLY A 20 12.27 -17.03 13.17
N ILE A 21 12.91 -16.05 12.52
CA ILE A 21 12.31 -14.76 12.19
C ILE A 21 11.88 -14.81 10.74
N GLU A 22 10.61 -15.14 10.49
CA GLU A 22 10.00 -14.93 9.18
C GLU A 22 9.81 -13.43 8.95
N ILE A 23 10.81 -12.77 8.37
CA ILE A 23 10.68 -11.38 7.94
C ILE A 23 9.92 -11.39 6.62
N ASP A 24 8.68 -10.93 6.65
CA ASP A 24 7.94 -10.62 5.43
C ASP A 24 8.58 -9.40 4.77
N VAL A 25 9.48 -9.68 3.82
CA VAL A 25 10.21 -8.67 3.05
C VAL A 25 9.23 -7.78 2.28
N GLY A 26 8.13 -8.32 1.77
CA GLY A 26 7.12 -7.56 1.04
C GLY A 26 6.45 -6.53 1.94
N LEU A 27 6.04 -6.92 3.15
CA LEU A 27 5.47 -6.00 4.13
C LEU A 27 6.48 -4.94 4.59
N VAL A 28 7.76 -5.29 4.74
CA VAL A 28 8.82 -4.33 5.08
C VAL A 28 9.02 -3.31 3.97
N GLU A 29 9.11 -3.76 2.72
CA GLU A 29 9.22 -2.90 1.54
C GLU A 29 8.01 -1.97 1.42
N LEU A 30 6.79 -2.48 1.65
CA LEU A 30 5.56 -1.70 1.61
C LEU A 30 5.53 -0.62 2.70
N LYS A 31 5.93 -0.96 3.93
CA LYS A 31 6.04 0.00 5.05
C LYS A 31 7.08 1.09 4.78
N LEU A 32 8.25 0.71 4.24
CA LEU A 32 9.30 1.67 3.90
C LEU A 32 8.85 2.58 2.75
N GLY A 33 8.23 2.01 1.72
CA GLY A 33 7.63 2.74 0.61
C GLY A 33 6.63 3.77 1.12
N PHE A 34 5.69 3.35 1.97
CA PHE A 34 4.66 4.23 2.51
C PHE A 34 5.26 5.39 3.30
N ALA A 35 6.27 5.13 4.12
CA ALA A 35 6.96 6.17 4.88
C ALA A 35 7.63 7.21 3.97
N LEU A 36 8.24 6.78 2.86
CA LEU A 36 8.85 7.67 1.87
C LEU A 36 7.78 8.48 1.14
N ASP A 37 6.72 7.83 0.68
CA ASP A 37 5.62 8.47 -0.03
C ASP A 37 4.87 9.47 0.85
N HIS A 38 4.66 9.17 2.13
CA HIS A 38 4.07 10.10 3.07
C HIS A 38 4.88 11.40 3.19
N GLN A 39 6.22 11.33 3.13
CA GLN A 39 7.06 12.53 3.08
C GLN A 39 6.91 13.31 1.77
N ARG A 40 6.77 12.61 0.63
CA ARG A 40 6.49 13.23 -0.68
C ARG A 40 5.17 13.99 -0.66
N ILE A 41 4.11 13.32 -0.21
CA ILE A 41 2.76 13.88 -0.11
C ILE A 41 2.75 15.10 0.81
N LYS A 42 3.47 15.04 1.94
CA LYS A 42 3.64 16.20 2.84
C LYS A 42 4.29 17.41 2.16
N ARG A 43 5.12 17.19 1.15
CA ARG A 43 5.77 18.24 0.34
C ARG A 43 4.95 18.64 -0.90
N GLY A 44 3.79 18.02 -1.12
CA GLY A 44 2.98 18.22 -2.34
C GLY A 44 3.59 17.58 -3.59
N GLU A 45 4.54 16.65 -3.43
CA GLU A 45 5.11 15.89 -4.53
C GLU A 45 4.18 14.75 -4.97
N GLN A 46 4.38 14.25 -6.19
CA GLN A 46 3.66 13.10 -6.69
C GLN A 46 4.03 11.84 -5.88
N HIS A 47 2.99 11.10 -5.48
CA HIS A 47 3.11 9.80 -4.83
C HIS A 47 3.51 8.74 -5.86
N LEU A 48 4.29 7.75 -5.44
CA LEU A 48 4.79 6.68 -6.32
C LEU A 48 4.12 5.35 -6.06
N MET A 49 3.53 5.16 -4.89
CA MET A 49 2.77 3.97 -4.53
C MET A 49 1.33 4.04 -5.06
N GLY A 50 0.61 2.92 -5.03
CA GLY A 50 -0.81 2.90 -5.34
C GLY A 50 -1.66 3.12 -4.10
N TYR A 51 -2.76 3.87 -4.24
CA TYR A 51 -3.71 4.09 -3.16
C TYR A 51 -5.13 3.81 -3.64
N VAL A 52 -5.90 3.09 -2.84
CA VAL A 52 -7.35 3.00 -2.97
C VAL A 52 -7.98 3.68 -1.77
N LEU A 53 -8.69 4.78 -2.02
CA LEU A 53 -9.46 5.48 -1.00
C LEU A 53 -10.85 4.86 -0.93
N LEU A 54 -11.23 4.46 0.28
CA LEU A 54 -12.52 3.89 0.62
C LEU A 54 -13.25 4.84 1.56
N ASP A 55 -14.37 5.39 1.08
CA ASP A 55 -15.30 6.15 1.90
C ASP A 55 -16.46 5.22 2.29
N ARG A 56 -16.62 4.99 3.60
CA ARG A 56 -17.54 3.98 4.16
C ARG A 56 -18.64 4.71 4.93
N GLU A 57 -19.91 4.31 4.76
CA GLU A 57 -21.03 4.99 5.43
C GLU A 57 -21.06 4.74 6.94
N HIS A 58 -20.85 3.50 7.36
CA HIS A 58 -21.02 3.06 8.76
C HIS A 58 -19.69 2.78 9.49
N HIS A 59 -18.56 3.03 8.84
CA HIS A 59 -17.22 2.77 9.37
C HIS A 59 -16.27 3.93 9.04
N THR A 60 -15.14 4.02 9.75
CA THR A 60 -14.10 5.02 9.45
C THR A 60 -13.64 4.89 8.01
N ASN A 61 -13.39 5.97 7.26
CA ASN A 61 -12.84 5.84 5.91
C ASN A 61 -11.47 5.12 5.93
N ALA A 62 -11.08 4.47 4.84
CA ALA A 62 -9.84 3.72 4.76
C ALA A 62 -9.03 4.07 3.51
N ALA A 63 -7.72 3.84 3.57
CA ALA A 63 -6.80 3.94 2.46
C ALA A 63 -5.99 2.64 2.39
N ILE A 64 -6.16 1.88 1.32
CA ILE A 64 -5.36 0.67 1.07
C ILE A 64 -4.16 1.08 0.21
N VAL A 65 -2.95 0.70 0.65
CA VAL A 65 -1.70 1.05 -0.03
C VAL A 65 -1.17 -0.17 -0.80
N PHE A 66 -0.79 0.04 -2.05
CA PHE A 66 -0.21 -0.94 -2.96
C PHE A 66 1.19 -0.50 -3.38
N ALA A 67 2.05 -1.44 -3.78
CA ALA A 67 3.41 -1.10 -4.17
C ALA A 67 3.46 -0.18 -5.40
N THR A 68 2.46 -0.30 -6.30
CA THR A 68 2.36 0.51 -7.51
C THR A 68 0.94 1.05 -7.79
N PRO A 69 0.79 2.17 -8.53
CA PRO A 69 -0.52 2.69 -8.95
C PRO A 69 -1.30 1.70 -9.82
N GLU A 70 -0.62 0.90 -10.65
CA GLU A 70 -1.24 -0.11 -11.50
C GLU A 70 -1.86 -1.24 -10.68
N GLU A 71 -1.23 -1.67 -9.59
CA GLU A 71 -1.79 -2.66 -8.67
C GLU A 71 -3.06 -2.14 -8.00
N ALA A 72 -3.06 -0.88 -7.54
CA ALA A 72 -4.24 -0.24 -6.96
C ALA A 72 -5.41 -0.23 -7.96
N ARG A 73 -5.16 0.13 -9.23
CA ARG A 73 -6.19 0.12 -10.28
C ARG A 73 -6.75 -1.28 -10.52
N ARG A 74 -5.88 -2.27 -10.70
CA ARG A 74 -6.30 -3.67 -10.88
C ARG A 74 -7.10 -4.22 -9.70
N SER A 75 -6.86 -3.71 -8.48
CA SER A 75 -7.59 -4.15 -7.30
C SER A 75 -9.05 -3.69 -7.27
N LEU A 76 -9.37 -2.59 -7.97
CA LEU A 76 -10.74 -2.10 -8.14
C LEU A 76 -11.43 -2.65 -9.39
N ASP A 77 -10.68 -2.95 -10.44
CA ASP A 77 -11.23 -3.40 -11.72
C ASP A 77 -11.93 -4.77 -11.58
N GLY A 78 -13.26 -4.77 -11.66
CA GLY A 78 -14.07 -6.00 -11.72
C GLY A 78 -14.16 -6.78 -10.41
N HIS A 79 -13.96 -6.14 -9.25
CA HIS A 79 -14.02 -6.81 -7.96
C HIS A 79 -15.48 -6.98 -7.50
N PRO A 80 -16.07 -8.21 -7.51
CA PRO A 80 -17.52 -8.39 -7.35
C PRO A 80 -18.05 -7.88 -6.00
N LEU A 81 -17.24 -8.02 -4.94
CA LEU A 81 -17.61 -7.54 -3.61
C LEU A 81 -17.62 -6.00 -3.52
N ILE A 82 -16.73 -5.31 -4.24
CA ILE A 82 -16.71 -3.85 -4.26
C ILE A 82 -17.87 -3.34 -5.12
N GLU A 83 -18.13 -3.99 -6.26
CA GLU A 83 -19.27 -3.67 -7.12
C GLU A 83 -20.61 -3.81 -6.38
N ASN A 84 -20.84 -4.94 -5.69
CA ASN A 84 -22.05 -5.16 -4.91
C ASN A 84 -22.22 -4.12 -3.79
N LEU A 85 -21.15 -3.82 -3.04
CA LEU A 85 -21.21 -2.82 -1.97
C LEU A 85 -21.42 -1.39 -2.50
N ARG A 86 -20.98 -1.11 -3.73
CA ARG A 86 -21.29 0.16 -4.41
C ARG A 86 -22.74 0.23 -4.86
N GLU A 87 -23.32 -0.86 -5.35
CA GLU A 87 -24.73 -0.91 -5.73
C GLU A 87 -25.67 -0.71 -4.53
N GLU A 88 -25.25 -1.17 -3.35
CA GLU A 88 -25.95 -0.97 -2.08
C GLU A 88 -25.66 0.40 -1.43
N ASP A 89 -24.92 1.29 -2.11
CA ASP A 89 -24.51 2.64 -1.64
C ASP A 89 -23.72 2.63 -0.31
N CYS A 90 -23.12 1.49 0.04
CA CYS A 90 -22.45 1.28 1.34
C CYS A 90 -20.97 1.71 1.31
N ILE A 91 -20.38 1.84 0.12
CA ILE A 91 -18.97 2.21 -0.06
C ILE A 91 -18.74 3.01 -1.35
N ASP A 92 -17.87 4.02 -1.28
CA ASP A 92 -17.25 4.61 -2.47
C ASP A 92 -15.75 4.31 -2.49
N ALA A 93 -15.29 3.69 -3.57
CA ALA A 93 -13.92 3.26 -3.75
C ALA A 93 -13.29 3.93 -4.98
N ARG A 94 -12.15 4.61 -4.81
CA ARG A 94 -11.46 5.29 -5.91
C ARG A 94 -9.94 5.22 -5.80
N VAL A 95 -9.26 5.18 -6.95
CA VAL A 95 -7.81 5.46 -7.04
C VAL A 95 -7.65 6.95 -7.35
N PRO A 96 -6.99 7.74 -6.49
CA PRO A 96 -6.78 9.15 -6.75
C PRO A 96 -5.62 9.37 -7.74
N ASP A 97 -5.76 10.32 -8.67
CA ASP A 97 -4.65 10.75 -9.54
C ASP A 97 -3.61 11.57 -8.77
N GLN A 98 -4.05 12.28 -7.73
CA GLN A 98 -3.20 13.04 -6.82
C GLN A 98 -3.69 12.83 -5.39
N LEU A 99 -2.75 12.66 -4.47
CA LEU A 99 -3.05 12.38 -3.07
C LEU A 99 -2.49 13.49 -2.20
N THR A 100 -3.32 14.03 -1.31
CA THR A 100 -2.92 15.05 -0.34
C THR A 100 -2.89 14.47 1.08
N LEU A 101 -2.23 15.17 2.01
CA LEU A 101 -2.27 14.77 3.42
C LEU A 101 -3.69 14.79 3.99
N SER A 102 -4.54 15.70 3.53
CA SER A 102 -5.94 15.77 3.95
C SER A 102 -6.72 14.53 3.55
N ASP A 103 -6.35 13.90 2.43
CA ASP A 103 -6.94 12.63 2.00
C ASP A 103 -6.54 11.47 2.92
N LEU A 104 -5.41 11.54 3.61
CA LEU A 104 -4.97 10.47 4.52
C LEU A 104 -5.31 10.75 6.00
N ALA A 105 -5.46 12.01 6.40
CA ALA A 105 -5.52 12.42 7.80
C ALA A 105 -6.70 11.82 8.60
N SER A 106 -7.82 11.50 7.95
CA SER A 106 -9.01 10.91 8.57
C SER A 106 -9.26 9.47 8.15
N ARG A 107 -8.30 8.82 7.49
CA ARG A 107 -8.44 7.46 6.95
C ARG A 107 -7.57 6.47 7.72
N GLU A 108 -8.13 5.30 7.97
CA GLU A 108 -7.39 4.13 8.42
C GLU A 108 -6.47 3.65 7.29
N VAL A 109 -5.17 3.59 7.53
CA VAL A 109 -4.20 3.13 6.52
C VAL A 109 -3.99 1.62 6.66
N ILE A 110 -4.32 0.89 5.59
CA ILE A 110 -4.20 -0.57 5.52
C ILE A 110 -3.00 -0.90 4.63
N LEU A 111 -2.04 -1.61 5.21
CA LEU A 111 -0.87 -2.19 4.54
C LEU A 111 -1.10 -3.71 4.46
N PRO A 112 -1.57 -4.23 3.31
CA PRO A 112 -1.89 -5.65 3.13
C PRO A 112 -0.66 -6.56 3.20
#